data_AF-A0A1Q9NNG6-F1
#
_entry.id   AF-A0A1Q9NNG6-F1
#
_cell.length_a   1.000
_cell.length_b   1.000
_cell.length_c   1.000
_cell.angle_alpha   90.00
_cell.angle_beta   90.00
_cell.angle_gamma   90.00
#
_symmetry.space_group_name_H-M   'P 1'
#
loop_
_entity.id
_entity.type
_entity.pdbx_description
1 polymer ?
#
loop_
_entity_poly.entity_id
_entity_poly.type
_entity_poly.pdbx_seq_one_letter_code
_entity_poly.pdbx_strand_id
1 'polypeptide(L)'
;MSSENVFNNYMGAFIGSLVGGLLLLLFDFGGWYNNFQAFEIWEYYGVFYDPGAFVLIVGVSVALLFVAYGSYNATKEKPSDEELYRMYKISLTALIIIAVGGIVFSTSASENDDWWLDTGFYGGIIGSFISTMFLRNAKNATSNQMEF
;
A
#
# COMPACT_ATOMS: atom_id res chain seq x y z
N MET A 1 -21.40 -13.00 -13.34
CA MET A 1 -20.22 -13.30 -12.50
C MET A 1 -20.72 -13.99 -11.23
N SER A 2 -20.12 -15.10 -10.78
CA SER A 2 -20.62 -15.84 -9.60
C SER A 2 -20.38 -15.06 -8.31
N SER A 3 -21.17 -15.32 -7.26
CA SER A 3 -20.95 -14.78 -5.90
C SER A 3 -19.56 -15.11 -5.36
N GLU A 4 -19.03 -16.27 -5.73
CA GLU A 4 -17.67 -16.73 -5.44
C GLU A 4 -16.59 -15.78 -6.00
N ASN A 5 -16.79 -15.25 -7.21
CA ASN A 5 -15.83 -14.32 -7.81
C ASN A 5 -15.81 -12.96 -7.09
N VAL A 6 -16.96 -12.51 -6.57
CA VAL A 6 -17.05 -11.27 -5.79
C VAL A 6 -16.38 -11.43 -4.43
N PHE A 7 -16.63 -12.56 -3.75
CA PHE A 7 -15.95 -12.92 -2.51
C PHE A 7 -14.42 -12.99 -2.69
N ASN A 8 -13.94 -13.67 -3.73
CA ASN A 8 -12.51 -13.78 -4.04
C ASN A 8 -11.86 -12.40 -4.25
N ASN A 9 -12.58 -11.47 -4.88
CA ASN A 9 -12.07 -10.10 -5.02
C ASN A 9 -11.93 -9.40 -3.67
N TYR A 10 -12.92 -9.47 -2.79
CA TYR A 10 -12.81 -8.86 -1.46
C TYR A 10 -11.72 -9.49 -0.60
N MET A 11 -11.56 -10.82 -0.67
CA MET A 11 -10.49 -11.51 0.03
C MET A 11 -9.10 -11.12 -0.51
N GLY A 12 -8.94 -11.03 -1.83
CA GLY A 12 -7.71 -10.56 -2.45
C GLY A 12 -7.36 -9.13 -2.04
N ALA A 13 -8.36 -8.25 -1.98
CA ALA A 13 -8.18 -6.88 -1.52
C ALA A 13 -7.80 -6.80 -0.03
N PHE A 14 -8.45 -7.61 0.81
CA PHE A 14 -8.12 -7.73 2.23
C PHE A 14 -6.66 -8.16 2.45
N ILE A 15 -6.22 -9.24 1.79
CA ILE A 15 -4.85 -9.76 1.95
C ILE A 15 -3.83 -8.74 1.46
N GLY A 16 -4.04 -8.16 0.27
CA GLY A 16 -3.13 -7.17 -0.31
C GLY A 16 -2.95 -5.96 0.60
N SER A 17 -4.05 -5.42 1.13
CA SER A 17 -4.01 -4.18 1.93
C SER A 17 -3.51 -4.44 3.35
N LEU A 18 -3.83 -5.59 3.94
CA LEU A 18 -3.30 -6.00 5.23
C LEU A 18 -1.79 -6.19 5.17
N VAL A 19 -1.31 -6.98 4.21
CA VAL A 19 0.12 -7.25 4.04
C VAL A 19 0.86 -5.95 3.70
N GLY A 20 0.36 -5.16 2.76
CA GLY A 20 0.98 -3.88 2.39
C GLY A 20 1.05 -2.89 3.54
N GLY A 21 -0.04 -2.74 4.31
CA GLY A 21 -0.09 -1.85 5.47
C GLY A 21 0.82 -2.30 6.61
N LEU A 22 0.90 -3.61 6.89
CA LEU A 22 1.79 -4.14 7.92
C LEU A 22 3.26 -4.04 7.52
N LEU A 23 3.61 -4.38 6.29
CA LEU A 23 5.01 -4.33 5.84
C LEU A 23 5.55 -2.89 5.84
N LEU A 24 4.73 -1.90 5.46
CA LEU A 24 5.10 -0.49 5.56
C LEU A 24 5.34 -0.03 7.01
N LEU A 25 4.63 -0.57 8.00
CA LEU A 25 4.83 -0.20 9.41
C LEU A 25 6.00 -0.92 10.07
N LEU A 26 6.23 -2.17 9.69
CA LEU A 26 7.18 -3.06 10.37
C LEU A 26 8.59 -2.97 9.81
N PHE A 27 8.74 -2.55 8.56
CA PHE A 27 10.02 -2.49 7.86
C PHE A 27 10.28 -1.09 7.32
N ASP A 28 11.56 -0.79 7.11
CA ASP A 28 11.97 0.49 6.55
C ASP A 28 11.51 0.64 5.10
N PHE A 29 11.38 1.89 4.65
CA PHE A 29 10.97 2.20 3.29
C PHE A 29 12.14 2.02 2.31
N GLY A 30 13.34 2.40 2.74
CA GLY A 30 14.58 2.26 2.00
C GLY A 30 15.77 2.69 2.87
N GLY A 31 16.98 2.48 2.39
CA GLY A 31 18.20 2.87 3.09
C GLY A 31 19.35 3.17 2.13
N TRP A 32 20.43 3.72 2.68
CA TRP A 32 21.69 3.92 1.98
C TRP A 32 22.87 3.78 2.94
N TYR A 33 24.04 3.49 2.37
CA TYR A 33 25.30 3.55 3.11
C TYR A 33 25.92 4.94 3.04
N ASN A 34 26.40 5.42 4.19
CA ASN A 34 27.17 6.65 4.28
C ASN A 34 28.61 6.33 4.66
N ASN A 35 29.57 6.75 3.82
CA ASN A 35 30.99 6.51 4.05
C ASN A 35 31.62 7.70 4.76
N PHE A 36 31.83 7.58 6.08
CA PHE A 36 32.46 8.63 6.88
C PHE A 36 33.85 8.18 7.35
N GLN A 37 34.91 8.79 6.79
CA GLN A 37 36.30 8.65 7.25
C GLN A 37 36.72 7.18 7.55
N ALA A 38 36.51 6.29 6.58
CA ALA A 38 36.81 4.85 6.63
C ALA A 38 35.86 3.94 7.44
N PHE A 39 34.71 4.45 7.90
CA PHE A 39 33.62 3.66 8.47
C PHE A 39 32.36 3.75 7.60
N GLU A 40 31.70 2.61 7.41
CA GLU A 40 30.43 2.48 6.71
C GLU A 40 29.30 2.53 7.74
N ILE A 41 28.43 3.54 7.66
CA ILE A 41 27.30 3.75 8.57
C ILE A 41 26.01 3.53 7.79
N TRP A 42 25.07 2.81 8.41
CA TRP A 42 23.76 2.52 7.84
C TRP A 42 22.80 3.66 8.18
N GLU A 43 22.24 4.28 7.15
CA GLU A 43 21.15 5.26 7.30
C GLU A 43 19.87 4.69 6.68
N TYR A 44 18.77 4.83 7.42
CA TYR A 44 17.48 4.25 7.05
C TYR A 44 16.43 5.35 6.92
N TYR A 45 15.63 5.24 5.88
CA TYR A 45 14.42 6.02 5.68
C TYR A 45 13.24 5.22 6.20
N GLY A 46 12.84 5.49 7.44
CA GLY A 46 11.85 4.71 8.17
C GLY A 46 11.09 5.54 9.20
N VAL A 47 10.01 4.96 9.71
CA VAL A 47 9.06 5.58 10.67
C VAL A 47 9.78 6.18 11.88
N PHE A 48 10.87 5.56 12.33
CA PHE A 48 11.58 5.95 13.55
C PHE A 48 12.68 7.00 13.35
N TYR A 49 13.07 7.30 12.11
CA TYR A 49 14.29 8.06 11.81
C TYR A 49 14.02 9.41 11.12
N ASP A 50 12.89 9.57 10.43
CA ASP A 50 12.51 10.83 9.77
C ASP A 50 11.04 11.20 10.08
N PRO A 51 10.79 12.35 10.74
CA PRO A 51 9.43 12.83 11.04
C PRO A 51 8.55 13.06 9.81
N GLY A 52 9.12 13.42 8.67
CA GLY A 52 8.43 13.53 7.39
C GLY A 52 8.03 12.16 6.83
N ALA A 53 8.93 11.17 6.94
CA ALA A 53 8.64 9.79 6.57
C ALA A 53 7.58 9.17 7.49
N PHE A 54 7.58 9.51 8.79
CA PHE A 54 6.59 9.05 9.76
C PHE A 54 5.16 9.36 9.31
N VAL A 55 4.87 10.62 8.96
CA VAL A 55 3.51 11.03 8.59
C VAL A 55 3.04 10.31 7.32
N LEU A 56 3.93 10.16 6.34
CA LEU A 56 3.62 9.48 5.08
C LEU A 56 3.41 7.98 5.29
N ILE A 57 4.37 7.29 5.91
CA ILE A 57 4.33 5.83 6.09
C ILE A 57 3.18 5.43 7.01
N VAL A 58 3.02 6.09 8.16
CA VAL A 58 1.92 5.78 9.10
C VAL A 58 0.58 6.11 8.48
N GLY A 59 0.45 7.27 7.82
CA GLY A 59 -0.79 7.68 7.16
C GLY A 59 -1.24 6.71 6.08
N VAL A 60 -0.32 6.31 5.19
CA VAL A 60 -0.59 5.33 4.14
C VAL A 60 -0.90 3.95 4.72
N SER A 61 -0.17 3.54 5.76
CA SER A 61 -0.40 2.25 6.41
C SER A 61 -1.77 2.17 7.07
N VAL A 62 -2.17 3.21 7.82
CA VAL A 62 -3.52 3.30 8.42
C VAL A 62 -4.59 3.28 7.34
N ALA A 63 -4.38 3.98 6.23
CA ALA A 63 -5.30 3.97 5.10
C ALA A 63 -5.44 2.57 4.47
N LEU A 64 -4.34 1.83 4.32
CA LEU A 64 -4.37 0.44 3.84
C LEU A 64 -5.03 -0.50 4.86
N LEU A 65 -4.76 -0.36 6.15
CA LEU A 65 -5.42 -1.15 7.19
C LEU A 65 -6.94 -0.87 7.26
N PHE A 66 -7.36 0.37 7.00
CA PHE A 66 -8.78 0.71 6.84
C PHE A 66 -9.39 0.00 5.62
N VAL A 67 -8.69 -0.04 4.48
CA VAL A 67 -9.12 -0.81 3.31
C VAL A 67 -9.18 -2.31 3.61
N ALA A 68 -8.24 -2.84 4.39
CA ALA A 68 -8.24 -4.24 4.81
C ALA A 68 -9.48 -4.54 5.65
N TYR A 69 -9.75 -3.73 6.66
CA TYR A 69 -10.93 -3.85 7.51
C TYR A 69 -12.24 -3.81 6.69
N GLY A 70 -12.38 -2.81 5.81
CA GLY A 70 -13.55 -2.68 4.94
C GLY A 70 -13.71 -3.87 3.99
N SER A 71 -12.62 -4.33 3.38
CA SER A 71 -12.61 -5.49 2.47
C SER A 71 -12.97 -6.78 3.20
N TYR A 72 -12.49 -6.97 4.43
CA TYR A 72 -12.86 -8.11 5.27
C TYR A 72 -14.36 -8.11 5.59
N ASN A 73 -14.92 -6.96 5.99
CA ASN A 73 -16.36 -6.86 6.23
C ASN A 73 -17.17 -7.11 4.95
N ALA A 74 -16.67 -6.66 3.79
CA ALA A 74 -17.28 -6.90 2.49
C ALA A 74 -17.37 -8.39 2.11
N THR A 75 -16.56 -9.27 2.73
CA THR A 75 -16.68 -10.73 2.56
C THR A 75 -17.91 -11.32 3.25
N LYS A 76 -18.48 -10.63 4.24
CA LYS A 76 -19.62 -11.07 5.05
C LYS A 76 -20.92 -10.43 4.59
N GLU A 77 -20.86 -9.15 4.27
CA GLU A 77 -22.00 -8.35 3.87
C GLU A 77 -21.62 -7.45 2.68
N LYS A 78 -22.51 -7.33 1.69
CA LYS A 78 -22.21 -6.51 0.50
C LYS A 78 -22.12 -5.03 0.93
N PRO A 79 -21.00 -4.35 0.67
CA PRO A 79 -20.87 -2.93 0.96
C PRO A 79 -21.74 -2.10 0.03
N SER A 80 -22.06 -0.88 0.42
CA SER A 80 -22.66 0.10 -0.50
C SER A 80 -21.68 0.48 -1.62
N ASP A 81 -22.21 0.94 -2.76
CA ASP A 81 -21.38 1.36 -3.89
C ASP A 81 -20.45 2.53 -3.52
N GLU A 82 -20.90 3.42 -2.63
CA GLU A 82 -20.10 4.53 -2.11
C GLU A 82 -18.91 4.03 -1.27
N GLU A 83 -19.13 3.03 -0.42
CA GLU A 83 -18.08 2.43 0.40
C GLU A 83 -17.05 1.70 -0.46
N LEU A 84 -17.52 0.93 -1.44
CA LEU A 84 -16.64 0.24 -2.40
C LEU A 84 -15.79 1.24 -3.19
N TYR A 85 -16.40 2.33 -3.66
CA TYR A 85 -15.70 3.38 -4.37
C TYR A 85 -14.69 4.12 -3.50
N ARG A 86 -15.04 4.37 -2.23
CA ARG A 86 -14.14 4.96 -1.24
C ARG A 86 -12.93 4.06 -0.98
N MET A 87 -13.13 2.76 -0.74
CA MET A 87 -12.03 1.81 -0.56
C MET A 87 -11.10 1.76 -1.77
N TYR A 88 -11.67 1.68 -2.98
CA TYR A 88 -10.90 1.71 -4.23
C TYR A 88 -10.07 2.99 -4.38
N LYS A 89 -10.65 4.15 -4.10
CA LYS A 89 -9.92 5.42 -4.15
C LYS A 89 -8.78 5.46 -3.14
N ILE A 90 -9.02 5.03 -1.91
CA ILE A 90 -8.00 5.01 -0.86
C ILE A 90 -6.84 4.10 -1.27
N SER A 91 -7.11 2.89 -1.76
CA SER A 91 -6.04 1.97 -2.18
C SER A 91 -5.26 2.50 -3.38
N LEU A 92 -5.94 3.13 -4.34
CA LEU A 92 -5.30 3.75 -5.51
C LEU A 92 -4.44 4.95 -5.11
N THR A 93 -4.94 5.81 -4.21
CA THR A 93 -4.18 6.95 -3.69
C THR A 93 -2.96 6.46 -2.91
N ALA A 94 -3.09 5.41 -2.10
CA ALA A 94 -1.96 4.78 -1.41
C ALA A 94 -0.91 4.29 -2.42
N LEU A 95 -1.33 3.58 -3.47
CA LEU A 95 -0.43 3.12 -4.54
C LEU A 95 0.35 4.28 -5.19
N ILE A 96 -0.35 5.38 -5.52
CA ILE A 96 0.27 6.57 -6.11
C ILE A 96 1.26 7.21 -5.14
N ILE A 97 0.88 7.38 -3.86
CA ILE A 97 1.76 7.98 -2.84
C ILE A 97 3.01 7.13 -2.65
N ILE A 98 2.90 5.80 -2.57
CA ILE A 98 4.05 4.90 -2.41
C ILE A 98 4.95 4.96 -3.65
N ALA A 99 4.38 4.94 -4.85
CA ALA A 99 5.15 5.07 -6.09
C ALA A 99 5.92 6.39 -6.16
N VAL A 100 5.25 7.50 -5.88
CA VAL A 100 5.88 8.83 -5.83
C VAL A 100 6.92 8.90 -4.71
N GLY A 101 6.62 8.34 -3.53
CA GLY A 101 7.54 8.27 -2.41
C GLY A 101 8.81 7.49 -2.75
N GLY A 102 8.69 6.39 -3.49
CA GLY A 102 9.83 5.63 -4.01
C GLY A 102 10.70 6.46 -4.94
N ILE A 103 10.10 7.21 -5.87
CA ILE A 103 10.82 8.12 -6.77
C ILE A 103 11.54 9.22 -5.96
N VAL A 104 10.84 9.89 -5.04
CA VAL A 104 11.41 10.95 -4.20
C VAL A 104 12.58 10.41 -3.39
N PHE A 105 12.40 9.27 -2.73
CA PHE A 105 13.47 8.58 -1.99
C PHE A 105 14.67 8.29 -2.89
N SER A 106 14.47 7.64 -4.04
CA SER A 106 15.55 7.31 -4.98
C SER A 106 16.28 8.57 -5.48
N THR A 107 15.57 9.68 -5.72
CA THR A 107 16.22 10.95 -6.10
C THR A 107 16.99 11.60 -4.96
N SER A 108 16.53 11.44 -3.71
CA SER A 108 17.25 11.98 -2.55
C SER A 108 18.47 11.14 -2.18
N ALA A 109 18.39 9.82 -2.39
CA ALA A 109 19.45 8.89 -2.08
C ALA A 109 20.47 8.73 -3.21
N SER A 110 20.22 9.29 -4.41
CA SER A 110 21.07 9.10 -5.60
C SER A 110 22.48 9.68 -5.47
N GLU A 111 22.73 10.54 -4.48
CA GLU A 111 24.07 11.04 -4.17
C GLU A 111 24.92 10.01 -3.41
N ASN A 112 24.31 8.93 -2.90
CA ASN A 112 24.98 7.81 -2.28
C ASN A 112 25.16 6.69 -3.29
N ASP A 113 26.34 6.08 -3.32
CA ASP A 113 26.68 5.05 -4.31
C ASP A 113 25.95 3.71 -4.09
N ASP A 114 25.45 3.47 -2.87
CA ASP A 114 24.81 2.21 -2.49
C ASP A 114 23.54 2.47 -1.66
N TRP A 115 22.44 2.66 -2.39
CA TRP A 115 21.08 2.84 -1.85
C TRP A 115 20.14 1.74 -2.34
N TRP A 116 19.14 1.41 -1.53
CA TRP A 116 18.11 0.43 -1.88
C TRP A 116 16.74 0.84 -1.35
N LEU A 117 15.71 0.36 -2.03
CA LEU A 117 14.36 0.30 -1.49
C LEU A 117 14.22 -0.99 -0.69
N ASP A 118 13.50 -0.94 0.42
CA ASP A 118 13.41 -2.07 1.35
C ASP A 118 11.99 -2.68 1.35
N THR A 119 11.80 -3.67 2.20
CA THR A 119 10.60 -4.49 2.35
C THR A 119 9.35 -3.64 2.63
N GLY A 120 9.49 -2.50 3.31
CA GLY A 120 8.38 -1.57 3.52
C GLY A 120 7.87 -0.99 2.21
N PHE A 121 8.77 -0.52 1.33
CA PHE A 121 8.39 -0.03 0.00
C PHE A 121 7.78 -1.14 -0.86
N TYR A 122 8.46 -2.28 -0.99
CA TYR A 122 7.98 -3.37 -1.86
C TYR A 122 6.66 -3.96 -1.37
N GLY A 123 6.53 -4.15 -0.05
CA GLY A 123 5.28 -4.57 0.58
C GLY A 123 4.16 -3.58 0.32
N GLY A 124 4.43 -2.29 0.52
CA GLY A 124 3.48 -1.22 0.27
C GLY A 124 3.00 -1.17 -1.18
N ILE A 125 3.93 -1.14 -2.15
CA ILE A 125 3.59 -1.00 -3.57
C ILE A 125 2.83 -2.22 -4.09
N ILE A 126 3.28 -3.43 -3.75
CA ILE A 126 2.64 -4.68 -4.18
C ILE A 126 1.27 -4.81 -3.50
N GLY A 127 1.19 -4.58 -2.20
CA GLY A 127 -0.05 -4.70 -1.43
C GLY A 127 -1.12 -3.70 -1.88
N SER A 128 -0.74 -2.45 -2.10
CA SER A 128 -1.66 -1.41 -2.62
C SER A 128 -2.09 -1.68 -4.07
N PHE A 129 -1.20 -2.21 -4.92
CA PHE A 129 -1.52 -2.61 -6.28
C PHE A 129 -2.55 -3.75 -6.32
N ILE A 130 -2.28 -4.84 -5.58
CA ILE A 130 -3.19 -6.00 -5.44
C ILE A 130 -4.56 -5.53 -4.96
N SER A 131 -4.60 -4.73 -3.90
CA SER A 131 -5.84 -4.20 -3.33
C SER A 131 -6.65 -3.40 -4.34
N THR A 132 -5.97 -2.52 -5.06
CA THR A 132 -6.59 -1.66 -6.07
C THR A 132 -7.16 -2.46 -7.24
N MET A 133 -6.43 -3.46 -7.73
CA MET A 133 -6.91 -4.33 -8.80
C MET A 133 -8.17 -5.09 -8.39
N PHE A 134 -8.15 -5.70 -7.21
CA PHE A 134 -9.27 -6.50 -6.74
C PHE A 134 -10.51 -5.65 -6.42
N LEU A 135 -10.35 -4.48 -5.81
CA LEU A 135 -11.47 -3.55 -5.58
C LEU A 135 -12.04 -3.01 -6.89
N ARG A 136 -11.20 -2.75 -7.90
CA ARG A 136 -11.66 -2.39 -9.25
C ARG A 136 -12.51 -3.51 -9.86
N ASN A 137 -12.07 -4.76 -9.74
CA ASN A 137 -12.80 -5.91 -10.27
C ASN A 137 -14.14 -6.12 -9.54
N ALA A 138 -14.16 -5.99 -8.21
CA ALA A 138 -15.40 -6.04 -7.42
C ALA A 138 -16.39 -4.93 -7.83
N LYS A 139 -15.89 -3.73 -8.09
CA LYS A 139 -16.70 -2.60 -8.57
C LYS A 139 -17.33 -2.90 -9.93
N ASN A 140 -16.54 -3.36 -10.90
CA ASN A 140 -17.04 -3.68 -12.25
C ASN A 140 -18.04 -4.84 -12.23
N ALA A 141 -17.88 -5.80 -11.32
CA ALA A 141 -18.82 -6.91 -11.15
C ALA A 141 -20.18 -6.42 -10.64
N THR A 142 -20.18 -5.37 -9.79
CA THR A 142 -21.40 -4.83 -9.18
C THR A 142 -22.17 -3.92 -10.13
N SER A 143 -21.48 -3.11 -10.95
CA SER A 143 -22.12 -2.25 -11.95
C SER A 143 -22.89 -3.04 -13.01
N ASN A 144 -22.34 -4.19 -13.44
CA ASN A 144 -22.96 -5.03 -14.47
C ASN A 144 -24.24 -5.76 -14.00
N GLN A 145 -24.56 -5.73 -12.69
CA GLN A 145 -25.80 -6.30 -12.16
C GLN A 145 -26.99 -5.33 -12.20
N MET A 146 -26.76 -4.04 -12.50
CA MET A 146 -27.81 -3.00 -12.50
C MET A 146 -28.39 -2.71 -13.89
N GLU A 147 -27.89 -3.37 -14.95
CA GLU A 147 -28.33 -3.16 -16.34
C GLU A 147 -29.40 -4.16 -16.83
N PHE A 148 -30.06 -4.89 -15.92
CA PHE A 148 -31.13 -5.86 -16.24
C PHE A 148 -32.42 -5.60 -15.48
#